data_AF-S5SXH7-F1
#
_entry.id   AF-S5SXH7-F1
#
_cell.length_a   1.000
_cell.length_b   1.000
_cell.length_c   1.000
_cell.angle_alpha   90.00
_cell.angle_beta   90.00
_cell.angle_gamma   90.00
#
_symmetry.space_group_name_H-M   'P 1'
#
loop_
_entity.id
_entity.type
_entity.pdbx_description
1 polymer ?
#
loop_
_entity_poly.entity_id
_entity_poly.type
_entity_poly.pdbx_seq_one_letter_code
_entity_poly.pdbx_strand_id
1 'polypeptide(L)'
;MKVLTVYDPAQVPHETIADFLYWYDLTMEFVEDRDYDSTDGTAEVLLPWLTKAREEFPPKVDGADNTTRYIIGSTYIYARFADDVADEAFARGQARARELGLGSYVAGSGQTVLPDGTVVA
;
A
#
# COMPACT_ATOMS: atom_id res chain seq x y z
N MET A 1 -1.69 -13.56 7.49
CA MET A 1 -2.04 -12.57 6.44
C MET A 1 -1.86 -11.15 6.95
N LYS A 2 -0.83 -10.45 6.46
CA LYS A 2 -0.64 -9.01 6.64
C LYS A 2 -0.76 -8.32 5.28
N VAL A 3 -1.45 -7.20 5.28
CA VAL A 3 -1.68 -6.40 4.08
C VAL A 3 -1.18 -5.00 4.38
N LEU A 4 -0.26 -4.53 3.54
CA LEU A 4 0.27 -3.18 3.60
C LEU A 4 -0.34 -2.35 2.49
N THR A 5 -0.89 -1.19 2.84
CA THR A 5 -1.27 -0.16 1.88
C THR A 5 -0.31 1.01 2.02
N VAL A 6 0.27 1.45 0.92
CA VAL A 6 1.11 2.65 0.85
C VAL A 6 0.39 3.68 0.01
N TYR A 7 0.40 4.94 0.42
CA TYR A 7 -0.41 5.98 -0.21
C TYR A 7 0.32 7.31 -0.31
N ASP A 8 -0.13 8.14 -1.25
CA ASP A 8 0.32 9.53 -1.38
C ASP A 8 -0.38 10.40 -0.32
N PRO A 9 0.33 10.88 0.72
CA PRO A 9 -0.28 11.68 1.78
C PRO A 9 -0.82 13.02 1.26
N ALA A 10 -0.37 13.52 0.10
CA ALA A 10 -0.89 14.75 -0.48
C ALA A 10 -2.29 14.59 -1.09
N GLN A 11 -2.75 13.35 -1.34
CA GLN A 11 -4.01 13.06 -2.03
C GLN A 11 -4.99 12.25 -1.19
N VAL A 12 -4.62 11.86 0.04
CA VAL A 12 -5.39 10.97 0.91
C VAL A 12 -5.70 11.65 2.23
N PRO A 13 -6.96 11.60 2.72
CA PRO A 13 -7.32 12.17 4.01
C PRO A 13 -6.61 11.43 5.15
N HIS A 14 -5.99 12.19 6.05
CA HIS A 14 -5.22 11.63 7.15
C HIS A 14 -5.19 12.53 8.40
N GLU A 15 -6.07 13.54 8.48
CA GLU A 15 -6.19 14.38 9.68
C GLU A 15 -6.76 13.61 10.86
N THR A 16 -7.72 12.72 10.59
CA THR A 16 -8.30 11.81 11.57
C THR A 16 -8.28 10.37 11.04
N ILE A 17 -8.24 9.40 11.96
CA ILE A 17 -8.33 8.00 11.57
C ILE A 17 -9.69 7.67 10.93
N ALA A 18 -10.76 8.36 11.33
CA ALA A 18 -12.10 8.12 10.81
C ALA A 18 -12.20 8.49 9.33
N ASP A 19 -11.65 9.65 8.95
CA ASP A 19 -11.62 10.09 7.54
C ASP A 19 -10.74 9.18 6.69
N PHE A 20 -9.60 8.75 7.24
CA PHE A 20 -8.72 7.80 6.57
C PHE A 20 -9.41 6.45 6.33
N LEU A 21 -10.06 5.89 7.36
CA LEU A 21 -10.74 4.59 7.24
C LEU A 21 -11.94 4.67 6.30
N TYR A 22 -12.69 5.77 6.30
CA TYR A 22 -13.77 6.00 5.34
C TYR A 22 -13.25 6.02 3.90
N TRP A 23 -12.15 6.74 3.63
CA TRP A 23 -11.49 6.70 2.33
C TRP A 23 -10.99 5.29 1.98
N TYR A 24 -10.34 4.60 2.93
CA TYR A 24 -9.79 3.27 2.71
C TYR A 24 -10.88 2.26 2.32
N ASP A 25 -12.02 2.28 3.01
CA ASP A 25 -13.16 1.42 2.69
C ASP A 25 -13.67 1.66 1.26
N LEU A 26 -13.77 2.92 0.82
CA LEU A 26 -14.13 3.24 -0.57
C LEU A 26 -13.12 2.70 -1.59
N THR A 27 -11.82 2.70 -1.28
CA THR A 27 -10.81 2.11 -2.17
C THR A 27 -10.93 0.59 -2.30
N MET A 28 -11.47 -0.09 -1.29
CA MET A 28 -11.67 -1.54 -1.29
C MET A 28 -12.90 -1.96 -2.13
N GLU A 29 -13.76 -1.02 -2.51
CA GLU A 29 -14.87 -1.25 -3.44
C GLU A 29 -14.42 -1.26 -4.92
N PHE A 30 -13.15 -0.97 -5.20
CA PHE A 30 -12.56 -0.97 -6.55
C PHE A 30 -13.35 -0.17 -7.59
N VAL A 31 -13.83 1.00 -7.19
CA VAL A 31 -14.75 1.84 -7.99
C VAL A 31 -14.08 2.72 -9.04
N GLU A 32 -12.74 2.75 -9.10
CA GLU A 32 -12.04 3.49 -10.16
C GLU A 32 -12.21 2.77 -11.50
N ASP A 33 -12.57 3.50 -12.55
CA ASP A 33 -12.60 2.96 -13.92
C ASP A 33 -11.16 2.81 -14.44
N ARG A 34 -10.49 1.74 -14.01
CA ARG A 34 -9.08 1.47 -14.33
C ARG A 34 -8.72 -0.02 -14.30
N ASP A 35 -7.56 -0.30 -14.86
CA ASP A 35 -6.85 -1.54 -14.62
C ASP A 35 -6.00 -1.43 -13.33
N TYR A 36 -6.33 -2.25 -12.34
CA TYR A 36 -5.65 -2.28 -11.04
C TYR A 36 -4.31 -3.07 -11.06
N ASP A 37 -3.95 -3.68 -12.18
CA ASP A 37 -2.63 -4.28 -12.40
C ASP A 37 -1.66 -3.30 -13.14
N SER A 38 -2.21 -2.21 -13.69
CA SER A 38 -1.47 -1.16 -14.41
C SER A 38 -1.07 0.01 -13.51
N THR A 39 0.06 0.64 -13.84
CA THR A 39 0.53 1.90 -13.25
C THR A 39 -0.05 3.15 -13.92
N ASP A 40 -0.81 2.98 -15.00
CA ASP A 40 -1.39 4.10 -15.75
C ASP A 40 -2.39 4.87 -14.86
N GLY A 41 -2.18 6.19 -14.73
CA GLY A 41 -3.01 7.02 -13.85
C GLY A 41 -2.74 6.86 -12.36
N THR A 42 -1.66 6.20 -11.96
CA THR A 42 -1.17 6.18 -10.57
C THR A 42 -0.26 7.38 -10.30
N ALA A 43 -0.37 7.95 -9.10
CA ALA A 43 0.51 9.02 -8.64
C ALA A 43 1.98 8.60 -8.76
N GLU A 44 2.78 9.40 -9.46
CA GLU A 44 4.18 9.08 -9.78
C GLU A 44 5.04 8.82 -8.54
N VAL A 45 4.72 9.47 -7.42
CA VAL A 45 5.42 9.31 -6.13
C VAL A 45 5.35 7.88 -5.57
N LEU A 46 4.37 7.09 -6.01
CA LEU A 46 4.16 5.69 -5.58
C LEU A 46 5.01 4.69 -6.40
N LEU A 47 5.42 5.06 -7.62
CA LEU A 47 6.09 4.15 -8.54
C LEU A 47 7.48 3.67 -8.06
N PRO A 48 8.32 4.52 -7.41
CA PRO A 48 9.57 4.05 -6.82
C PRO A 48 9.35 2.98 -5.74
N TRP A 49 8.31 3.14 -4.91
CA TRP A 49 7.97 2.14 -3.90
C TRP A 49 7.54 0.82 -4.55
N LEU A 50 6.64 0.87 -5.53
CA LEU A 50 6.17 -0.31 -6.26
C LEU A 50 7.30 -1.07 -6.94
N THR A 51 8.19 -0.34 -7.63
CA THR A 51 9.31 -0.92 -8.38
C THR A 51 10.20 -1.72 -7.44
N LYS A 52 10.58 -1.13 -6.31
CA LYS A 52 11.41 -1.81 -5.31
C LYS A 52 10.69 -2.93 -4.57
N ALA A 53 9.39 -2.77 -4.30
CA ALA A 53 8.60 -3.86 -3.73
C ALA A 53 8.55 -5.07 -4.67
N ARG A 54 8.35 -4.87 -5.98
CA ARG A 54 8.32 -5.95 -6.99
C ARG A 54 9.66 -6.64 -7.21
N GLU A 55 10.79 -5.93 -7.03
CA GLU A 55 12.13 -6.52 -7.08
C GLU A 55 12.36 -7.54 -5.95
N GLU A 56 11.84 -7.27 -4.75
CA GLU A 56 12.03 -8.11 -3.56
C GLU A 56 10.90 -9.13 -3.35
N PHE A 57 9.67 -8.73 -3.67
CA PHE A 57 8.45 -9.48 -3.45
C PHE A 57 7.70 -9.58 -4.79
N PRO A 58 7.99 -10.63 -5.58
CA PRO A 58 7.50 -10.73 -6.95
C PRO A 58 5.96 -10.75 -7.01
N PRO A 59 5.36 -10.19 -8.07
CA PRO A 59 3.91 -10.16 -8.23
C PRO A 59 3.32 -11.57 -8.34
N LYS A 60 2.03 -11.70 -8.05
CA LYS A 60 1.28 -12.96 -8.17
C LYS A 60 1.45 -13.58 -9.55
N VAL A 61 1.90 -14.84 -9.55
CA VAL A 61 1.93 -15.71 -10.73
C VAL A 61 1.12 -16.95 -10.39
N ASP A 62 0.20 -17.35 -11.27
CA ASP A 62 -0.66 -18.52 -11.02
C ASP A 62 0.18 -19.80 -10.89
N GLY A 63 -0.08 -20.55 -9.81
CA GLY A 63 0.67 -21.77 -9.47
C GLY A 63 2.01 -21.55 -8.77
N ALA A 64 2.38 -20.30 -8.44
CA ALA A 64 3.61 -19.98 -7.71
C ALA A 64 3.34 -19.61 -6.24
N ASP A 65 4.07 -20.27 -5.34
CA ASP A 65 4.14 -19.89 -3.93
C ASP A 65 5.01 -18.63 -3.75
N ASN A 66 4.92 -17.98 -2.58
CA ASN A 66 5.74 -16.81 -2.23
C ASN A 66 5.61 -15.60 -3.15
N THR A 67 4.43 -15.42 -3.74
CA THR A 67 4.12 -14.25 -4.57
C THR A 67 3.24 -13.23 -3.84
N THR A 68 3.29 -11.99 -4.30
CA THR A 68 2.59 -10.85 -3.69
C THR A 68 1.48 -10.36 -4.61
N ARG A 69 0.27 -10.25 -4.07
CA ARG A 69 -0.82 -9.59 -4.80
C ARG A 69 -0.70 -8.08 -4.63
N TYR A 70 -0.41 -7.39 -5.72
CA TYR A 70 -0.47 -5.93 -5.78
C TYR A 70 -1.82 -5.50 -6.34
N ILE A 71 -2.38 -4.42 -5.82
CA ILE A 71 -3.50 -3.70 -6.42
C ILE A 71 -3.09 -2.22 -6.45
N ILE A 72 -3.11 -1.63 -7.64
CA ILE A 72 -2.54 -0.32 -7.93
C ILE A 72 -3.68 0.65 -8.21
N GLY A 73 -4.00 1.48 -7.22
CA GLY A 73 -4.96 2.57 -7.36
C GLY A 73 -4.31 3.86 -7.81
N SER A 74 -5.12 4.93 -7.87
CA SER A 74 -4.65 6.25 -8.27
C SER A 74 -3.73 6.88 -7.22
N THR A 75 -4.12 6.75 -5.95
CA THR A 75 -3.47 7.39 -4.80
C THR A 75 -2.87 6.39 -3.80
N TYR A 76 -2.95 5.09 -4.10
CA TYR A 76 -2.47 4.03 -3.21
C TYR A 76 -1.97 2.80 -3.95
N ILE A 77 -1.15 2.02 -3.27
CA ILE A 77 -0.78 0.66 -3.64
C ILE A 77 -1.08 -0.26 -2.47
N TYR A 78 -1.88 -1.27 -2.72
CA TYR A 78 -2.14 -2.37 -1.80
C TYR A 78 -1.20 -3.54 -2.13
N ALA A 79 -0.58 -4.11 -1.11
CA ALA A 79 0.29 -5.28 -1.21
C ALA A 79 -0.11 -6.33 -0.17
N ARG A 80 -0.59 -7.49 -0.64
CA ARG A 80 -0.78 -8.69 0.16
C ARG A 80 0.41 -9.63 -0.08
N PHE A 81 1.33 -9.64 0.87
CA PHE A 81 2.50 -10.51 0.86
C PHE A 81 2.11 -11.96 1.16
N ALA A 82 2.94 -12.90 0.69
CA ALA A 82 2.85 -14.29 1.10
C ALA A 82 3.13 -14.43 2.61
N ASP A 83 2.45 -15.37 3.26
CA ASP A 83 2.51 -15.49 4.72
C ASP A 83 3.94 -15.78 5.23
N ASP A 84 4.73 -16.55 4.48
CA ASP A 84 6.12 -16.93 4.83
C ASP A 84 7.08 -15.74 4.94
N VAL A 85 6.81 -14.64 4.22
CA VAL A 85 7.67 -13.45 4.18
C VAL A 85 6.97 -12.20 4.73
N ALA A 86 5.73 -12.33 5.23
CA ALA A 86 4.86 -11.20 5.53
C ALA A 86 5.46 -10.22 6.55
N ASP A 87 6.17 -10.72 7.57
CA ASP A 87 6.77 -9.87 8.61
C ASP A 87 7.95 -9.05 8.09
N GLU A 88 8.84 -9.68 7.33
CA GLU A 88 9.99 -9.03 6.70
C GLU A 88 9.53 -8.02 5.64
N ALA A 89 8.60 -8.45 4.77
CA ALA A 89 8.06 -7.63 3.70
C ALA A 89 7.32 -6.40 4.23
N PHE A 90 6.57 -6.57 5.32
CA PHE A 90 5.91 -5.48 6.01
C PHE A 90 6.91 -4.46 6.56
N ALA A 91 7.93 -4.92 7.31
CA ALA A 91 8.93 -4.03 7.91
C ALA A 91 9.70 -3.23 6.84
N ARG A 92 10.13 -3.89 5.76
CA ARG A 92 10.81 -3.23 4.64
C ARG A 92 9.90 -2.29 3.87
N GLY A 93 8.66 -2.71 3.60
CA GLY A 93 7.66 -1.91 2.90
C GLY A 93 7.35 -0.61 3.64
N GLN A 94 7.17 -0.66 4.97
CA GLN A 94 6.95 0.53 5.79
C GLN A 94 8.19 1.43 5.87
N ALA A 95 9.38 0.86 6.07
CA ALA A 95 10.62 1.64 6.11
C ALA A 95 10.80 2.41 4.80
N ARG A 96 10.60 1.73 3.66
CA ARG A 96 10.67 2.35 2.34
C ARG A 96 9.61 3.40 2.09
N ALA A 97 8.38 3.19 2.58
CA ALA A 97 7.33 4.21 2.48
C ALA A 97 7.78 5.51 3.16
N ARG A 98 8.32 5.43 4.38
CA ARG A 98 8.86 6.60 5.09
C ARG A 98 10.02 7.26 4.35
N GLU A 99 10.99 6.47 3.85
CA GLU A 99 12.13 6.99 3.07
C GLU A 99 11.69 7.76 1.81
N LEU A 100 10.57 7.37 1.21
CA LEU A 100 10.02 7.97 0.00
C LEU A 100 8.99 9.07 0.27
N GLY A 101 8.75 9.45 1.54
CA GLY A 101 7.77 10.49 1.85
C GLY A 101 6.31 10.02 1.75
N LEU A 102 6.05 8.72 1.84
CA LEU A 102 4.73 8.10 1.68
C LEU A 102 4.10 7.72 3.02
N GLY A 103 2.77 7.71 3.06
CA GLY A 103 2.02 7.16 4.19
C GLY A 103 1.88 5.64 4.10
N SER A 104 1.64 4.99 5.23
CA SER A 104 1.43 3.53 5.28
C SER A 104 0.36 3.10 6.28
N TYR A 105 -0.44 2.12 5.87
CA TYR A 105 -1.52 1.54 6.67
C TYR A 105 -1.49 0.02 6.61
N VAL A 106 -1.78 -0.63 7.74
CA VAL A 106 -1.91 -2.08 7.81
C VAL A 106 -3.39 -2.41 7.91
N ALA A 107 -3.91 -3.25 7.01
CA ALA A 107 -5.34 -3.56 7.03
C ALA A 107 -5.79 -4.07 8.41
N GLY A 108 -6.78 -3.40 8.99
CA GLY A 108 -7.33 -3.74 10.31
C GLY A 108 -6.51 -3.27 11.52
N SER A 109 -5.44 -2.49 11.34
CA SER A 109 -4.67 -1.94 12.47
C SER A 109 -5.42 -0.88 13.27
N GLY A 110 -6.38 -0.20 12.63
CA GLY A 110 -7.01 1.00 13.18
C GLY A 110 -6.06 2.19 13.33
N GLN A 111 -4.89 2.16 12.68
CA GLN A 111 -3.92 3.26 12.73
C GLN A 111 -3.13 3.36 11.43
N THR A 112 -2.89 4.58 10.97
CA THR A 112 -2.03 4.89 9.82
C THR A 112 -0.79 5.65 10.27
N VAL A 113 0.30 5.50 9.51
CA VAL A 113 1.58 6.14 9.78
C VAL A 113 1.91 7.11 8.66
N LEU A 114 2.16 8.36 9.02
CA LEU A 114 2.58 9.43 8.11
C LEU A 114 4.09 9.37 7.82
N PRO A 115 4.57 10.07 6.78
CA PRO A 115 5.97 10.03 6.39
C PRO A 115 6.95 10.47 7.48
N ASP A 116 6.54 11.41 8.32
CA ASP A 116 7.32 11.92 9.45
C ASP A 116 7.32 10.97 10.67
N GLY A 117 6.61 9.84 10.58
CA GLY A 117 6.45 8.87 11.65
C GLY A 117 5.28 9.15 12.59
N THR A 118 4.51 10.23 12.38
CA THR A 118 3.27 10.49 13.12
C THR A 118 2.30 9.33 12.93
N VAL A 119 1.71 8.86 14.04
CA VAL A 119 0.67 7.85 14.05
C VAL A 119 -0.68 8.52 14.24
N VAL A 120 -1.62 8.23 13.34
CA VAL A 120 -3.03 8.67 13.41
C VAL A 120 -3.86 7.43 13.72
N ALA A 121 -4.59 7.45 14.83
CA ALA A 121 -5.31 6.29 15.40
C ALA A 121 -6.64 6.71 16.05
#